data_AF-A0A514EII8-F1
#
_entry.id   AF-A0A514EII8-F1
#
_cell.length_a   1.000
_cell.length_b   1.000
_cell.length_c   1.000
_cell.angle_alpha   90.00
_cell.angle_beta   90.00
_cell.angle_gamma   90.00
#
_symmetry.space_group_name_H-M   'P 1'
#
loop_
_entity.id
_entity.type
_entity.pdbx_description
1 polymer ?
#
loop_
_entity_poly.entity_id
_entity_poly.type
_entity_poly.pdbx_seq_one_letter_code
_entity_poly.pdbx_strand_id
1 'polypeptide(L)'
;MPALKRALSICGLMLMLAGCGAGNSSAPSSAQAEESETVGLSLFGLNYTDVPIGIFYVNGTWGGAVTPYAAGLKTAGSIGLPDKWHPGIKVKVQWRDDLLYDQDKDALTTAEVEVPRYGKIYSGYLLVAFLPGRKVKVYASDYMPGHKDAPDGLENPGEFCQRQPGCPQWYRSDKPPREGHY
;
A
#
# COMPACT_ATOMS: atom_id res chain seq x y z
N MET A 1 18.81 3.08 62.16
CA MET A 1 20.17 2.60 62.51
C MET A 1 20.59 1.59 61.42
N PRO A 2 21.83 1.62 60.88
CA PRO A 2 22.22 2.54 59.80
C PRO A 2 22.76 1.86 58.52
N ALA A 3 22.87 2.71 57.48
CA ALA A 3 23.96 2.87 56.50
C ALA A 3 24.43 1.73 55.56
N LEU A 4 24.21 1.97 54.25
CA LEU A 4 25.22 2.24 53.21
C LEU A 4 26.59 1.52 53.32
N LYS A 5 26.97 0.78 52.26
CA LYS A 5 28.26 0.91 51.55
C LYS A 5 28.29 0.07 50.26
N ARG A 6 28.67 0.72 49.15
CA ARG A 6 29.08 0.12 47.87
C ARG A 6 30.52 -0.41 47.99
N ALA A 7 30.86 -1.46 47.25
CA ALA A 7 32.24 -1.75 46.85
C ALA A 7 32.26 -2.44 45.46
N LEU A 8 33.09 -1.92 44.56
CA LEU A 8 33.46 -2.45 43.24
C LEU A 8 34.68 -3.40 43.37
N SER A 9 34.77 -4.44 42.55
CA SER A 9 36.02 -5.12 42.08
C SER A 9 35.61 -6.14 41.00
N ILE A 10 35.83 -5.94 39.70
CA ILE A 10 37.06 -6.00 38.87
C ILE A 10 37.71 -7.40 38.80
N CYS A 11 37.80 -7.86 37.55
CA CYS A 11 38.67 -8.88 36.94
C CYS A 11 38.56 -10.35 37.37
N GLY A 12 38.26 -11.18 36.37
CA GLY A 12 38.51 -12.61 36.36
C GLY A 12 38.42 -13.18 34.95
N LEU A 13 39.33 -12.76 34.06
CA LEU A 13 39.58 -13.43 32.78
C LEU A 13 40.45 -14.67 33.06
N MET A 14 39.94 -15.87 32.79
CA MET A 14 40.76 -17.08 32.68
C MET A 14 40.48 -17.76 31.33
N LEU A 15 41.54 -17.88 30.53
CA LEU A 15 41.58 -18.51 29.22
C LEU A 15 41.74 -20.04 29.33
N MET A 16 40.98 -20.72 28.46
CA MET A 16 41.34 -21.86 27.59
C MET A 16 41.77 -23.20 28.17
N LEU A 17 41.04 -24.24 27.75
CA LEU A 17 41.61 -25.52 27.36
C LEU A 17 41.06 -25.90 25.96
N ALA A 18 42.00 -26.19 25.06
CA ALA A 18 41.80 -26.60 23.68
C ALA A 18 41.64 -28.13 23.54
N GLY A 19 41.00 -28.58 22.45
CA GLY A 19 41.09 -29.95 21.94
C GLY A 19 39.90 -30.32 21.04
N CYS A 20 40.01 -30.10 19.73
CA CYS A 20 40.39 -31.07 18.68
C CYS A 20 39.20 -31.84 18.07
N GLY A 21 38.88 -31.52 16.82
CA GLY A 21 38.00 -32.30 15.97
C GLY A 21 37.86 -31.66 14.59
N ALA A 22 38.73 -32.05 13.65
CA ALA A 22 38.54 -31.80 12.24
C ALA A 22 37.31 -32.59 11.76
N GLY A 23 36.17 -31.92 11.67
CA GLY A 23 34.96 -32.45 11.09
C GLY A 23 34.43 -31.47 10.07
N ASN A 24 34.71 -31.73 8.78
CA ASN A 24 33.93 -31.16 7.69
C ASN A 24 32.47 -31.48 7.95
N SER A 25 31.69 -30.47 8.33
CA SER A 25 30.23 -30.54 8.30
C SER A 25 29.75 -29.31 7.58
N SER A 26 29.91 -29.37 6.26
CA SER A 26 29.09 -28.61 5.32
C SER A 26 27.65 -29.06 5.57
N ALA A 27 26.94 -28.39 6.47
CA ALA A 27 25.50 -28.53 6.55
C ALA A 27 24.93 -28.16 5.17
N PRO A 28 24.16 -29.04 4.51
CA PRO A 28 23.54 -28.69 3.25
C PRO A 28 22.55 -27.55 3.50
N SER A 29 22.70 -26.49 2.72
CA SER A 29 21.73 -25.42 2.51
C SER A 29 20.31 -26.00 2.51
N SER A 30 19.53 -25.71 3.55
CA SER A 30 18.12 -26.03 3.60
C SER A 30 17.35 -24.75 3.35
N ALA A 31 16.70 -24.73 2.18
CA ALA A 31 15.84 -23.68 1.66
C ALA A 31 16.52 -22.31 1.50
N GLN A 32 17.21 -22.14 0.36
CA GLN A 32 17.00 -20.88 -0.35
C GLN A 32 15.49 -20.80 -0.59
N ALA A 33 14.79 -20.01 0.21
CA ALA A 33 13.60 -19.35 -0.31
C ALA A 33 14.07 -18.75 -1.63
N GLU A 34 13.47 -19.18 -2.74
CA GLU A 34 13.55 -18.45 -3.99
C GLU A 34 13.18 -17.01 -3.62
N GLU A 35 14.18 -16.14 -3.44
CA GLU A 35 13.96 -14.73 -3.20
C GLU A 35 13.44 -14.22 -4.53
N SER A 36 12.12 -14.35 -4.74
CA SER A 36 11.48 -13.83 -5.93
C SER A 36 11.79 -12.35 -5.92
N GLU A 37 12.58 -11.87 -6.89
CA GLU A 37 12.87 -10.46 -7.04
C GLU A 37 11.55 -9.69 -6.90
N THR A 38 11.49 -8.73 -5.99
CA THR A 38 10.30 -7.90 -5.78
C THR A 38 10.55 -6.50 -6.31
N VAL A 39 9.54 -5.90 -6.91
CA VAL A 39 9.51 -4.46 -7.21
C VAL A 39 8.82 -3.71 -6.06
N GLY A 40 9.45 -2.65 -5.57
CA GLY A 40 8.86 -1.71 -4.63
C GLY A 40 8.01 -0.68 -5.33
N LEU A 41 6.75 -0.51 -4.89
CA LEU A 41 5.77 0.40 -5.48
C LEU A 41 5.20 1.33 -4.43
N SER A 42 5.27 2.64 -4.68
CA SER A 42 4.64 3.64 -3.83
C SER A 42 3.13 3.61 -3.96
N LEU A 43 2.39 3.62 -2.84
CA LEU A 43 0.93 3.65 -2.90
C LEU A 43 0.46 5.01 -3.42
N PHE A 44 -0.44 5.00 -4.41
CA PHE A 44 -1.01 6.20 -4.98
C PHE A 44 -2.54 6.08 -5.06
N GLY A 45 -3.26 6.92 -4.32
CA GLY A 45 -4.72 6.88 -4.26
C GLY A 45 -5.37 7.70 -5.38
N LEU A 46 -6.38 7.13 -6.03
CA LEU A 46 -7.18 7.76 -7.08
C LEU A 46 -8.65 7.64 -6.71
N ASN A 47 -9.31 8.77 -6.47
CA ASN A 47 -10.71 8.78 -6.07
C ASN A 47 -11.58 9.25 -7.25
N TYR A 48 -12.36 8.34 -7.85
CA TYR A 48 -13.32 8.67 -8.93
C TYR A 48 -14.75 8.84 -8.42
N THR A 49 -14.91 9.09 -7.11
CA THR A 49 -16.20 9.19 -6.44
C THR A 49 -16.47 10.60 -5.94
N ASP A 50 -17.73 10.85 -5.61
CA ASP A 50 -18.19 12.08 -4.98
C ASP A 50 -17.90 12.15 -3.47
N VAL A 51 -17.39 11.07 -2.87
CA VAL A 51 -17.20 10.95 -1.42
C VAL A 51 -15.70 10.87 -1.11
N PRO A 52 -15.21 11.61 -0.10
CA PRO A 52 -13.81 11.47 0.32
C PRO A 52 -13.53 10.03 0.79
N ILE A 53 -12.37 9.51 0.39
CA ILE A 53 -11.79 8.33 1.02
C ILE A 53 -10.97 8.84 2.20
N GLY A 54 -11.53 8.78 3.40
CA GLY A 54 -10.89 9.28 4.61
C GLY A 54 -9.64 8.48 4.99
N ILE A 55 -9.61 7.18 4.68
CA ILE A 55 -8.42 6.35 4.88
C ILE A 55 -8.44 5.11 3.98
N PHE A 56 -7.26 4.67 3.52
CA PHE A 56 -7.09 3.35 2.93
C PHE A 56 -5.77 2.67 3.30
N TYR A 57 -5.75 1.35 3.11
CA TYR A 57 -4.62 0.46 3.35
C TYR A 57 -4.52 -0.56 2.22
N VAL A 58 -3.30 -0.99 1.92
CA VAL A 58 -3.03 -2.11 1.01
C VAL A 58 -2.12 -3.09 1.71
N ASN A 59 -2.57 -4.35 1.88
CA ASN A 59 -1.86 -5.37 2.65
C ASN A 59 -1.43 -4.89 4.06
N GLY A 60 -2.23 -4.02 4.68
CA GLY A 60 -1.95 -3.41 5.98
C GLY A 60 -1.05 -2.16 5.93
N THR A 61 -0.43 -1.86 4.81
CA THR A 61 0.34 -0.62 4.62
C THR A 61 -0.62 0.56 4.46
N TRP A 62 -0.45 1.60 5.29
CA TRP A 62 -1.25 2.81 5.23
C TRP A 62 -1.01 3.59 3.93
N GLY A 63 -2.10 3.90 3.26
CA GLY A 63 -2.11 4.60 1.98
C GLY A 63 -2.58 6.05 2.05
N GLY A 64 -3.19 6.50 3.15
CA GLY A 64 -3.62 7.91 3.29
C GLY A 64 -5.08 8.17 2.94
N ALA A 65 -5.38 9.45 2.72
CA ALA A 65 -6.71 9.96 2.42
C ALA A 65 -6.74 10.61 1.02
N VAL A 66 -7.88 10.53 0.34
CA VAL A 66 -8.05 11.04 -1.03
C VAL A 66 -9.39 11.73 -1.16
N THR A 67 -9.37 13.04 -1.39
CA THR A 67 -10.59 13.83 -1.61
C THR A 67 -11.29 13.44 -2.93
N PRO A 68 -12.58 13.80 -3.11
CA PRO A 68 -13.32 13.50 -4.33
C PRO A 68 -12.58 13.96 -5.58
N TYR A 69 -12.57 13.13 -6.62
CA TYR A 69 -11.94 13.43 -7.91
C TYR A 69 -10.49 13.92 -7.84
N ALA A 70 -9.75 13.49 -6.82
CA ALA A 70 -8.34 13.81 -6.66
C ALA A 70 -7.43 12.60 -6.93
N ALA A 71 -6.22 12.93 -7.33
CA ALA A 71 -5.07 12.04 -7.38
C ALA A 71 -4.14 12.43 -6.22
N GLY A 72 -3.94 11.52 -5.26
CA GLY A 72 -3.24 11.82 -4.01
C GLY A 72 -1.83 11.27 -3.94
N LEU A 73 -0.84 12.17 -3.78
CA LEU A 73 0.58 11.88 -3.48
C LEU A 73 0.95 12.02 -2.01
N LYS A 74 0.04 12.45 -1.13
CA LYS A 74 0.34 12.72 0.29
C LYS A 74 0.42 11.42 1.13
N THR A 75 0.81 10.32 0.51
CA THR A 75 0.70 8.93 0.94
C THR A 75 2.10 8.41 1.29
N ALA A 76 2.24 7.66 2.40
CA ALA A 76 3.55 7.40 3.05
C ALA A 76 4.01 5.93 3.04
N GLY A 77 3.37 5.07 2.26
CA GLY A 77 3.65 3.64 2.25
C GLY A 77 4.05 3.11 0.87
N SER A 78 4.83 2.03 0.88
CA SER A 78 5.14 1.24 -0.31
C SER A 78 4.79 -0.22 -0.05
N ILE A 79 4.49 -0.96 -1.13
CA ILE A 79 4.33 -2.42 -1.08
C ILE A 79 5.32 -3.07 -2.04
N GLY A 80 5.65 -4.33 -1.78
CA GLY A 80 6.37 -5.18 -2.73
C GLY A 80 5.38 -6.02 -3.54
N LEU A 81 5.61 -6.13 -4.84
CA LEU A 81 5.02 -7.15 -5.71
C LEU A 81 6.13 -7.96 -6.39
N PRO A 82 5.88 -9.17 -6.92
CA PRO A 82 6.86 -9.88 -7.73
C PRO A 82 7.37 -9.03 -8.92
N ASP A 83 8.67 -8.99 -9.21
CA ASP A 83 9.24 -8.27 -10.35
C ASP A 83 8.68 -8.81 -11.68
N LYS A 84 8.55 -10.14 -11.75
CA LYS A 84 7.89 -10.83 -12.87
C LYS A 84 6.46 -11.14 -12.51
N TRP A 85 5.52 -10.50 -13.21
CA TRP A 85 4.11 -10.81 -13.06
C TRP A 85 3.80 -12.28 -13.38
N HIS A 86 2.89 -12.86 -12.62
CA HIS A 86 2.25 -14.14 -12.89
C HIS A 86 0.75 -14.06 -12.52
N PRO A 87 -0.10 -14.95 -13.06
CA PRO A 87 -1.52 -14.99 -12.69
C PRO A 87 -1.72 -15.22 -11.18
N GLY A 88 -2.76 -14.61 -10.61
CA GLY A 88 -3.15 -14.81 -9.21
C GLY A 88 -2.48 -13.90 -8.19
N ILE A 89 -1.66 -12.93 -8.61
CA ILE A 89 -1.17 -11.89 -7.70
C ILE A 89 -2.37 -11.07 -7.20
N LYS A 90 -2.56 -11.02 -5.89
CA LYS A 90 -3.64 -10.26 -5.25
C LYS A 90 -3.12 -9.36 -4.14
N VAL A 91 -3.84 -8.27 -3.90
CA VAL A 91 -3.66 -7.42 -2.73
C VAL A 91 -4.98 -7.27 -2.00
N LYS A 92 -4.92 -7.17 -0.68
CA LYS A 92 -6.06 -6.80 0.14
C LYS A 92 -6.10 -5.28 0.28
N VAL A 93 -7.14 -4.66 -0.25
CA VAL A 93 -7.40 -3.22 -0.07
C VAL A 93 -8.47 -3.05 1.00
N GLN A 94 -8.20 -2.18 1.96
CA GLN A 94 -9.14 -1.80 3.00
C GLN A 94 -9.31 -0.29 2.98
N TRP A 95 -10.53 0.23 3.03
CA TRP A 95 -10.75 1.66 3.01
C TRP A 95 -12.04 2.05 3.71
N ARG A 96 -12.13 3.33 4.06
CA ARG A 96 -13.35 3.94 4.55
C ARG A 96 -13.58 5.27 3.85
N ASP A 97 -14.76 5.38 3.28
CA ASP A 97 -15.30 6.64 2.80
C ASP A 97 -16.05 7.36 3.93
N ASP A 98 -16.31 8.65 3.76
CA ASP A 98 -16.93 9.46 4.81
C ASP A 98 -18.38 9.03 5.12
N LEU A 99 -19.09 8.42 4.16
CA LEU A 99 -20.44 7.89 4.40
C LEU A 99 -20.42 6.68 5.36
N LEU A 100 -19.41 5.82 5.24
CA LEU A 100 -19.20 4.72 6.18
C LEU A 100 -18.70 5.25 7.53
N TYR A 101 -17.82 6.26 7.53
CA TYR A 101 -17.34 6.89 8.77
C TYR A 101 -18.45 7.48 9.63
N ASP A 102 -19.44 8.13 8.99
CA ASP A 102 -20.60 8.68 9.70
C ASP A 102 -21.46 7.58 10.38
N GLN A 103 -21.43 6.36 9.84
CA GLN A 103 -22.14 5.21 10.40
C GLN A 103 -21.34 4.49 11.49
N ASP A 104 -20.06 4.25 11.22
CA ASP A 104 -19.13 3.56 12.10
C ASP A 104 -17.69 4.09 11.87
N LYS A 105 -17.15 4.74 12.90
CA LYS A 105 -15.84 5.37 12.86
C LYS A 105 -14.67 4.39 12.83
N ASP A 106 -14.92 3.10 13.08
CA ASP A 106 -13.92 2.04 13.10
C ASP A 106 -14.09 1.05 11.94
N ALA A 107 -15.20 1.11 11.21
CA ALA A 107 -15.45 0.23 10.06
C ALA A 107 -14.48 0.47 8.90
N LEU A 108 -14.21 -0.60 8.15
CA LEU A 108 -13.48 -0.58 6.88
C LEU A 108 -14.19 -1.49 5.88
N THR A 109 -14.42 -0.99 4.67
CA THR A 109 -14.72 -1.84 3.51
C THR A 109 -13.45 -2.61 3.14
N THR A 110 -13.58 -3.87 2.77
CA THR A 110 -12.43 -4.73 2.40
C THR A 110 -12.70 -5.43 1.08
N ALA A 111 -11.69 -5.48 0.21
CA ALA A 111 -11.71 -6.25 -1.01
C ALA A 111 -10.34 -6.91 -1.26
N GLU A 112 -10.35 -8.16 -1.73
CA GLU A 112 -9.18 -8.76 -2.36
C GLU A 112 -9.23 -8.48 -3.86
N VAL A 113 -8.19 -7.83 -4.39
CA VAL A 113 -8.15 -7.34 -5.76
C VAL A 113 -7.00 -8.02 -6.47
N GLU A 114 -7.27 -8.61 -7.63
CA GLU A 114 -6.22 -9.13 -8.51
C GLU A 114 -5.45 -7.97 -9.14
N VAL A 115 -4.12 -8.09 -9.17
CA VAL A 115 -3.25 -7.13 -9.84
C VAL A 115 -3.15 -7.54 -11.32
N PRO A 116 -3.65 -6.72 -12.26
CA PRO A 116 -3.54 -6.99 -13.68
C PRO A 116 -2.08 -7.12 -14.12
N ARG A 117 -1.88 -7.74 -15.28
CA ARG A 117 -0.55 -7.93 -15.84
C ARG A 117 0.22 -6.61 -15.95
N TYR A 118 1.44 -6.60 -15.42
CA TYR A 118 2.41 -5.51 -15.57
C TYR A 118 3.71 -6.02 -16.19
N GLY A 119 4.40 -5.11 -16.88
CA GLY A 119 5.75 -5.33 -17.42
C GLY A 119 6.82 -5.09 -16.35
N LYS A 120 8.08 -5.07 -16.75
CA LYS A 120 9.18 -4.76 -15.82
C LYS A 120 9.06 -3.30 -15.36
N ILE A 121 9.02 -3.08 -14.04
CA ILE A 121 8.94 -1.76 -13.42
C ILE A 121 10.18 -1.58 -12.56
N TYR A 122 10.95 -0.51 -12.79
CA TYR A 122 12.14 -0.20 -11.97
C TYR A 122 11.82 0.73 -10.80
N SER A 123 10.86 1.62 -11.00
CA SER A 123 10.32 2.54 -10.01
C SER A 123 8.92 2.93 -10.46
N GLY A 124 7.97 2.96 -9.54
CA GLY A 124 6.59 3.23 -9.89
C GLY A 124 5.64 3.18 -8.71
N TYR A 125 4.38 3.02 -9.04
CA TYR A 125 3.27 3.14 -8.12
C TYR A 125 2.40 1.89 -8.14
N LEU A 126 1.76 1.63 -7.00
CA LEU A 126 0.51 0.90 -7.00
C LEU A 126 -0.61 1.95 -7.00
N LEU A 127 -1.22 2.13 -8.17
CA LEU A 127 -2.37 3.00 -8.35
C LEU A 127 -3.60 2.30 -7.77
N VAL A 128 -4.25 2.89 -6.76
CA VAL A 128 -5.44 2.35 -6.10
C VAL A 128 -6.64 3.23 -6.49
N ALA A 129 -7.47 2.72 -7.39
CA ALA A 129 -8.60 3.43 -7.95
C ALA A 129 -9.91 3.07 -7.24
N PHE A 130 -10.44 4.00 -6.46
CA PHE A 130 -11.76 3.92 -5.83
C PHE A 130 -12.82 4.40 -6.82
N LEU A 131 -13.82 3.55 -7.07
CA LEU A 131 -14.84 3.72 -8.09
C LEU A 131 -16.24 3.67 -7.46
N PRO A 132 -17.26 4.30 -8.10
CA PRO A 132 -18.63 4.24 -7.62
C PRO A 132 -19.16 2.83 -7.40
N GLY A 133 -20.07 2.68 -6.44
CA GLY A 133 -20.61 1.40 -5.98
C GLY A 133 -19.63 0.65 -5.08
N ARG A 134 -18.79 1.36 -4.31
CA ARG A 134 -17.76 0.78 -3.43
C ARG A 134 -16.84 -0.22 -4.13
N LYS A 135 -16.45 0.07 -5.36
CA LYS A 135 -15.54 -0.77 -6.14
C LYS A 135 -14.12 -0.24 -6.03
N VAL A 136 -13.15 -1.13 -6.10
CA VAL A 136 -11.74 -0.77 -6.14
C VAL A 136 -11.01 -1.59 -7.19
N LYS A 137 -10.10 -0.93 -7.92
CA LYS A 137 -9.13 -1.56 -8.81
C LYS A 137 -7.72 -1.14 -8.42
N VAL A 138 -6.75 -1.98 -8.74
CA VAL A 138 -5.33 -1.68 -8.51
C VAL A 138 -4.50 -1.93 -9.75
N TYR A 139 -3.44 -1.15 -9.93
CA TYR A 139 -2.51 -1.33 -11.04
C TYR A 139 -1.07 -1.03 -10.60
N ALA A 140 -0.14 -1.92 -10.94
CA ALA A 140 1.28 -1.62 -10.85
C ALA A 140 1.70 -0.88 -12.14
N SER A 141 2.27 0.31 -12.00
CA SER A 141 2.69 1.11 -13.16
C SER A 141 3.77 2.12 -12.82
N ASP A 142 4.69 2.33 -13.75
CA ASP A 142 5.61 3.46 -13.80
C ASP A 142 4.98 4.71 -14.45
N TYR A 143 3.76 4.59 -15.00
CA TYR A 143 3.00 5.67 -15.59
C TYR A 143 1.87 6.16 -14.67
N MET A 144 1.66 7.46 -14.67
CA MET A 144 0.54 8.10 -13.98
C MET A 144 -0.74 8.10 -14.84
N PRO A 145 -1.93 8.23 -14.22
CA PRO A 145 -3.18 8.40 -14.96
C PRO A 145 -3.13 9.57 -15.95
N GLY A 146 -3.72 9.37 -17.13
CA GLY A 146 -3.70 10.31 -18.27
C GLY A 146 -2.51 10.13 -19.21
N HIS A 147 -1.49 9.34 -18.83
CA HIS A 147 -0.44 8.96 -19.77
C HIS A 147 -0.96 7.97 -20.82
N LYS A 148 -0.45 8.05 -22.06
CA LYS A 148 -0.87 7.16 -23.17
C LYS A 148 -0.67 5.67 -22.89
N ASP A 149 0.31 5.35 -22.03
CA ASP A 149 0.66 3.98 -21.62
C ASP A 149 0.15 3.65 -20.20
N ALA A 150 -0.69 4.51 -19.61
CA ALA A 150 -1.31 4.20 -18.32
C ALA A 150 -2.20 2.95 -18.46
N PRO A 151 -2.22 2.06 -17.45
CA PRO A 151 -2.99 0.83 -17.51
C PRO A 151 -4.49 1.13 -17.62
N ASP A 152 -5.23 0.29 -18.35
CA ASP A 152 -6.71 0.37 -18.51
C ASP A 152 -7.24 1.75 -18.97
N GLY A 153 -6.40 2.54 -19.67
CA GLY A 153 -6.77 3.89 -20.11
C GLY A 153 -7.07 4.84 -18.94
N LEU A 154 -6.50 4.58 -17.77
CA LEU A 154 -6.81 5.27 -16.53
C LEU A 154 -6.61 6.78 -16.66
N GLU A 155 -7.71 7.54 -16.55
CA GLU A 155 -7.71 9.00 -16.66
C GLU A 155 -7.37 9.66 -15.31
N ASN A 156 -6.86 10.88 -15.33
CA ASN A 156 -6.79 11.67 -14.10
C ASN A 156 -8.21 11.85 -13.50
N PRO A 157 -8.45 11.58 -12.20
CA PRO A 157 -9.80 11.66 -11.62
C PRO A 157 -10.47 13.03 -11.76
N GLY A 158 -9.69 14.12 -11.69
CA GLY A 158 -10.19 15.48 -11.84
C GLY A 158 -10.65 15.75 -13.27
N GLU A 159 -9.85 15.34 -14.26
CA GLU A 159 -10.25 15.44 -15.67
C GLU A 159 -11.44 14.54 -16.01
N PHE A 160 -11.48 13.33 -15.45
CA PHE A 160 -12.61 12.43 -15.56
C PHE A 160 -13.89 13.13 -15.09
N CYS A 161 -13.88 13.76 -13.90
CA CYS A 161 -15.00 14.56 -13.44
C CYS A 161 -15.37 15.69 -14.41
N GLN A 162 -14.40 16.41 -14.98
CA GLN A 162 -14.72 17.49 -15.91
C GLN A 162 -15.52 17.03 -17.14
N ARG A 163 -15.42 15.74 -17.52
CA ARG A 163 -16.13 15.14 -18.65
C ARG A 163 -17.46 14.49 -18.27
N GLN A 164 -17.72 14.24 -16.98
CA GLN A 164 -18.96 13.59 -16.54
C GLN A 164 -20.13 14.59 -16.46
N PRO A 165 -21.34 14.21 -16.92
CA PRO A 165 -22.54 15.03 -16.76
C PRO A 165 -22.77 15.45 -15.31
N GLY A 166 -22.91 16.76 -15.09
CA GLY A 166 -23.20 17.36 -13.79
C GLY A 166 -22.05 17.37 -12.78
N CYS A 167 -20.94 16.68 -13.03
CA CYS A 167 -19.82 16.64 -12.09
C CYS A 167 -19.11 18.00 -11.94
N PRO A 168 -18.81 18.77 -13.00
CA PRO A 168 -18.18 20.07 -12.85
C PRO A 168 -19.00 21.05 -12.00
N GLN A 169 -20.33 21.01 -12.15
CA GLN A 169 -21.25 21.86 -11.39
C GLN A 169 -21.32 21.41 -9.94
N TRP A 170 -21.42 20.10 -9.72
CA TRP A 170 -21.44 19.51 -8.38
C TRP A 170 -20.13 19.77 -7.61
N TYR A 171 -18.98 19.54 -8.23
CA TYR A 171 -17.65 19.67 -7.62
C TYR A 171 -17.35 21.09 -7.11
N ARG A 172 -17.99 22.10 -7.69
CA ARG A 172 -17.87 23.52 -7.29
C ARG A 172 -19.01 23.99 -6.38
N SER A 173 -19.88 23.08 -5.95
CA SER A 173 -21.06 23.37 -5.15
C SER A 173 -20.93 22.79 -3.74
N ASP A 174 -21.76 23.27 -2.82
CA ASP A 174 -21.90 22.71 -1.47
C ASP A 174 -23.00 21.63 -1.40
N LYS A 175 -23.36 21.02 -2.53
CA LYS A 175 -24.38 19.98 -2.58
C LYS A 175 -23.82 18.65 -2.04
N PRO A 176 -24.66 17.80 -1.45
CA PRO A 176 -24.25 16.46 -1.06
C PRO A 176 -23.79 15.62 -2.27
N PRO A 177 -23.04 14.53 -2.05
CA PRO A 177 -22.65 13.57 -3.09
C PRO A 177 -23.84 13.13 -3.95
N ARG A 178 -23.63 13.01 -5.27
CA ARG A 178 -24.66 12.55 -6.20
C ARG A 178 -24.91 11.05 -6.01
N GLU A 179 -26.17 10.66 -6.07
CA GLU A 179 -26.57 9.25 -5.97
C GLU A 179 -25.92 8.42 -7.09
N GLY A 180 -25.38 7.26 -6.73
CA GLY A 180 -24.69 6.36 -7.68
C GLY A 180 -23.26 6.77 -8.04
N HIS A 181 -22.72 7.83 -7.42
CA HIS A 181 -21.34 8.30 -7.64
C HIS A 181 -20.38 7.98 -6.47
N TYR A 182 -20.75 7.05 -5.59
CA TYR A 182 -19.95 6.55 -4.47
C TYR A 182 -20.16 5.05 -4.27
#